data_AF-A0A8J8F450-F1
#
_entry.id   AF-A0A8J8F450-F1
#
_cell.length_a   1.000
_cell.length_b   1.000
_cell.length_c   1.000
_cell.angle_alpha   90.00
_cell.angle_beta   90.00
_cell.angle_gamma   90.00
#
_symmetry.space_group_name_H-M   'P 1'
#
loop_
_entity.id
_entity.type
_entity.pdbx_description
1 polymer ?
#
loop_
_entity_poly.entity_id
_entity_poly.type
_entity_poly.pdbx_seq_one_letter_code
_entity_poly.pdbx_strand_id
1 'polypeptide(L)' 'MTADPSPPERTVDLQSRSYRITVDDGRESFFALSIEDAANDDAWLMSDTVRALESMR' A
#
# COMPACT_ATOMS: atom_id res chain seq x y z
N MET A 1 -14.88 -29.41 3.00
CA MET A 1 -14.73 -27.95 3.18
C MET A 1 -14.78 -27.35 1.78
N THR A 2 -15.94 -26.80 1.39
CA THR A 2 -16.11 -26.12 0.09
C THR A 2 -15.49 -24.74 0.20
N ALA A 3 -14.49 -24.43 -0.62
CA ALA A 3 -13.95 -23.08 -0.73
C ALA A 3 -15.04 -22.15 -1.26
N ASP A 4 -15.23 -20.98 -0.63
CA ASP A 4 -16.07 -19.92 -1.18
C ASP A 4 -15.52 -19.51 -2.56
N PRO A 5 -16.38 -19.20 -3.54
CA PRO A 5 -15.92 -18.73 -4.83
C PRO A 5 -15.16 -17.41 -4.63
N SER A 6 -13.93 -17.35 -5.14
CA SER A 6 -13.16 -16.11 -5.17
C SER A 6 -13.97 -15.02 -5.87
N PRO A 7 -14.03 -13.79 -5.31
CA PRO A 7 -14.70 -12.69 -5.97
C PRO A 7 -14.08 -12.45 -7.36
N PRO A 8 -14.87 -11.95 -8.32
CA PRO A 8 -14.37 -11.67 -9.66
C PRO A 8 -13.16 -10.74 -9.58
N GLU A 9 -12.12 -11.03 -10.38
CA GLU A 9 -10.94 -10.19 -10.49
C GLU A 9 -11.37 -8.80 -10.98
N ARG A 10 -11.26 -7.80 -10.09
CA ARG A 10 -11.54 -6.41 -10.41
C ARG A 10 -10.21 -5.72 -10.66
N THR A 11 -10.06 -5.11 -11.83
CA THR A 11 -9.01 -4.10 -12.02
C THR A 11 -9.41 -2.88 -11.20
N VAL A 12 -8.62 -2.58 -10.16
CA VAL A 12 -8.83 -1.43 -9.28
C VAL A 12 -7.74 -0.42 -9.58
N ASP A 13 -8.14 0.83 -9.79
CA ASP A 13 -7.20 1.95 -9.91
C ASP A 13 -6.72 2.34 -8.51
N LEU A 14 -5.55 1.83 -8.11
CA LEU A 14 -4.93 2.17 -6.85
C LEU A 14 -4.35 3.59 -6.91
N GLN A 15 -4.57 4.35 -5.84
CA GLN A 15 -3.93 5.64 -5.65
C GLN A 15 -2.66 5.46 -4.82
N SER A 16 -1.63 6.25 -5.14
CA SER A 16 -0.41 6.27 -4.35
C SER A 16 -0.04 7.69 -3.94
N ARG A 17 0.49 7.83 -2.72
CA ARG A 17 0.99 9.11 -2.22
C ARG A 17 2.23 8.90 -1.37
N SER A 18 3.28 9.65 -1.67
CA SER A 18 4.48 9.70 -0.85
C SER A 18 4.39 10.81 0.19
N TYR A 19 4.92 10.53 1.37
CA TYR A 19 4.96 11.45 2.50
C TYR A 19 6.39 11.57 3.00
N ARG A 20 6.74 12.79 3.43
CA ARG A 20 7.86 13.02 4.34
C ARG A 20 7.28 13.34 5.70
N ILE A 21 7.46 12.43 6.64
CA ILE A 21 6.92 12.56 7.99
C ILE A 21 8.05 13.03 8.88
N THR A 22 7.81 14.12 9.60
CA THR A 22 8.76 14.70 10.54
C THR A 22 8.19 14.57 11.94
N VAL A 23 8.98 13.98 12.84
CA VAL A 23 8.61 13.71 14.23
C VAL A 23 9.63 14.36 15.17
N ASP A 24 9.40 14.23 16.48
CA ASP A 24 10.29 14.73 17.53
C ASP A 24 10.66 16.23 17.41
N ASP A 25 9.65 17.06 17.13
CA ASP A 25 9.80 18.51 16.96
C ASP A 25 10.81 18.91 15.87
N GLY A 26 10.81 18.15 14.76
CA GLY A 26 11.70 18.42 13.63
C GLY A 26 12.98 17.60 13.60
N ARG A 27 13.27 16.83 14.67
CA ARG A 27 14.57 16.15 14.83
C ARG A 27 14.72 14.93 13.95
N GLU A 28 13.64 14.20 13.70
CA GLU A 28 13.67 12.98 12.90
C GLU A 28 12.73 13.10 11.71
N SER A 29 13.13 12.55 10.57
CA SER A 29 12.29 12.49 9.38
C SER A 29 12.45 11.18 8.65
N PHE A 30 11.34 10.63 8.17
CA PHE A 30 11.32 9.42 7.36
C PHE A 30 10.35 9.58 6.19
N PHE A 31 10.54 8.73 5.18
CA PHE A 31 9.67 8.67 4.02
C PHE A 31 8.70 7.51 4.15
N ALA A 32 7.44 7.75 3.77
CA ALA A 32 6.39 6.73 3.74
C ALA A 32 5.67 6.76 2.39
N LEU A 33 5.15 5.61 1.97
CA LEU A 33 4.34 5.46 0.76
C LEU A 33 2.99 4.87 1.16
N SER A 34 1.89 5.58 0.86
CA SER A 34 0.54 5.00 0.88
C SER A 34 0.20 4.46 -0.49
N ILE A 35 -0.43 3.29 -0.51
CA ILE A 35 -1.06 2.68 -1.69
C ILE A 35 -2.45 2.24 -1.21
N GLU A 36 -3.51 2.77 -1.81
CA GLU A 36 -4.88 2.58 -1.32
C GLU A 36 -5.89 2.45 -2.47
N ASP A 37 -6.95 1.67 -2.24
CA ASP A 37 -8.18 1.77 -3.02
C ASP A 37 -9.06 2.84 -2.36
N ALA A 38 -9.13 4.02 -2.97
CA ALA A 38 -9.89 5.14 -2.42
C ALA A 38 -11.41 4.87 -2.32
N ALA A 39 -11.91 3.81 -2.96
CA ALA A 39 -13.30 3.40 -2.87
C ALA A 39 -13.55 2.32 -1.81
N ASN A 40 -12.50 1.79 -1.15
CA ASN A 40 -12.62 0.69 -0.21
C ASN A 40 -11.53 0.73 0.88
N ASP A 41 -11.93 1.21 2.06
CA ASP A 41 -11.05 1.30 3.22
C ASP A 41 -10.67 -0.07 3.83
N ASP A 42 -11.45 -1.12 3.54
CA ASP A 42 -11.21 -2.49 4.01
C ASP A 42 -10.40 -3.33 3.02
N ALA A 43 -9.90 -2.72 1.94
CA ALA A 43 -9.06 -3.38 0.96
C ALA A 43 -7.65 -3.66 1.53
N TRP A 44 -7.19 -4.90 1.39
CA TRP A 44 -5.85 -5.31 1.80
C TRP A 44 -4.97 -5.51 0.57
N LEU A 45 -3.81 -4.85 0.55
CA LEU A 45 -2.81 -5.07 -0.49
C LEU A 45 -1.95 -6.28 -0.14
N MET A 46 -2.09 -7.38 -0.88
CA MET A 46 -1.17 -8.51 -0.82
C MET A 46 -0.04 -8.29 -1.84
N SER A 47 1.16 -7.98 -1.34
CA SER A 47 2.35 -7.87 -2.18
C SER A 47 3.08 -9.22 -2.21
N ASP A 48 3.05 -9.92 -3.34
CA ASP A 48 3.84 -11.14 -3.55
C ASP A 48 5.35 -10.86 -3.67
N THR A 49 5.70 -9.59 -3.89
CA THR A 49 7.06 -9.11 -4.10
C THR A 49 7.36 -7.96 -3.13
N VAL A 50 7.98 -8.26 -1.99
CA VAL A 50 8.59 -7.22 -1.15
C VAL A 50 10.00 -6.94 -1.68
N ARG A 51 10.19 -5.80 -2.34
CA ARG A 51 11.52 -5.30 -2.71
C ARG A 51 11.89 -4.14 -1.79
N ALA A 52 13.14 -4.07 -1.36
CA ALA A 52 13.65 -2.86 -0.73
C ALA A 52 13.49 -1.67 -1.68
N LEU A 53 13.22 -0.48 -1.15
CA LEU A 53 13.08 0.76 -1.93
C LEU A 53 14.28 0.99 -2.87
N GLU A 54 15.48 0.64 -2.42
CA GLU A 54 16.74 0.67 -3.19
C GLU A 54 16.71 -0.20 -4.46
N SER A 55 15.86 -1.21 -4.47
CA SER A 55 15.70 -2.20 -5.55
C SER A 55 14.52 -1.89 -6.48
N MET A 56 13.77 -0.81 -6.23
CA MET A 56 12.74 -0.29 -7.13
C MET A 56 13.40 0.78 -8.01
N ARG A 57 13.75 0.41 -9.25
CA ARG A 57 14.41 1.28 -10.23
C ARG A 57 13.45 1.65 -11.37
#